data_AF-A0A3L6RPX5-F1
#
_entry.id   AF-A0A3L6RPX5-F1
#
_cell.length_a   1.000
_cell.length_b   1.000
_cell.length_c   1.000
_cell.angle_alpha   90.00
_cell.angle_beta   90.00
_cell.angle_gamma   90.00
#
_symmetry.space_group_name_H-M   'P 1'
#
loop_
_entity.id
_entity.type
_entity.pdbx_description
1 polymer ?
#
loop_
_entity_poly.entity_id
_entity_poly.type
_entity_poly.pdbx_seq_one_letter_code
_entity_poly.pdbx_strand_id
1 'polypeptide(L)'
;MDDLCALRATCRRMLRMCGEPEVGRRIALGRFADDMSWDNPVGYTTLVGRLTKVGNPEACFLTGMEVVFRKGTPLAPVYTIELQRAAKFGHNLAAYVAAILLYRANDGAVSDDAARRYMRQVEGEEEVVAAGRGDGGPQFRNDGCLR
;
A
#
# COMPACT_ATOMS: atom_id res chain seq x y z
N MET A 1 25.10 31.19 -5.60
CA MET A 1 25.64 29.86 -5.25
C MET A 1 25.11 29.37 -3.91
N ASP A 2 24.97 30.23 -2.89
CA ASP A 2 24.45 29.85 -1.57
C ASP A 2 22.98 29.36 -1.58
N ASP A 3 22.15 29.92 -2.46
CA ASP A 3 20.74 29.57 -2.61
C ASP A 3 20.54 28.10 -3.05
N LEU A 4 21.35 27.62 -4.00
CA LEU A 4 21.35 26.21 -4.44
C LEU A 4 21.81 25.26 -3.33
N CYS A 5 22.79 25.66 -2.52
CA CYS A 5 23.27 24.87 -1.39
C CYS A 5 22.22 24.78 -0.28
N ALA A 6 21.55 25.90 0.04
CA ALA A 6 20.47 25.97 1.01
C ALA A 6 19.25 25.14 0.57
N LEU A 7 18.88 25.23 -0.71
CA LEU A 7 17.81 24.43 -1.29
C LEU A 7 18.13 22.93 -1.19
N ARG A 8 19.34 22.51 -1.58
CA ARG A 8 19.79 21.11 -1.44
C ARG A 8 19.75 20.62 0.00
N ALA A 9 20.15 21.44 0.96
CA ALA A 9 20.08 21.10 2.39
C ALA A 9 18.63 20.89 2.85
N THR A 10 17.73 21.79 2.45
CA THR A 10 16.30 21.72 2.76
C THR A 10 15.66 20.47 2.13
N CYS A 11 15.94 20.20 0.86
CA CYS A 11 15.48 18.99 0.16
C CYS A 11 15.97 17.72 0.85
N ARG A 12 17.25 17.65 1.25
CA ARG A 12 17.78 16.50 2.00
C ARG A 12 17.09 16.32 3.35
N ARG A 13 16.77 17.41 4.04
CA ARG A 13 16.05 17.37 5.32
C ARG A 13 14.63 16.83 5.13
N MET A 14 13.89 17.34 4.15
CA MET A 14 12.56 16.83 3.81
C MET A 14 12.61 15.35 3.44
N LEU A 15 13.57 14.92 2.60
CA LEU A 15 13.75 13.51 2.24
C LEU A 15 14.02 12.62 3.47
N ARG A 16 14.75 13.11 4.48
CA ARG A 16 14.95 12.39 5.74
C ARG A 16 13.65 12.29 6.53
N MET A 17 12.90 13.39 6.65
CA MET A 17 11.59 13.38 7.31
C MET A 17 10.62 12.42 6.63
N CYS A 18 10.61 12.36 5.30
CA CYS A 18 9.83 11.40 4.52
C CYS A 18 10.26 9.94 4.73
N GLY A 19 11.48 9.71 5.22
CA GLY A 19 11.96 8.40 5.62
C GLY A 19 11.50 7.96 7.02
N GLU A 20 10.89 8.86 7.79
CA GLU A 20 10.29 8.52 9.08
C GLU A 20 8.98 7.75 8.83
N PRO A 21 8.73 6.58 9.45
CA PRO A 21 7.56 5.76 9.13
C PRO A 21 6.22 6.49 9.23
N GLU A 22 6.03 7.33 10.24
CA GLU A 22 4.76 8.06 10.44
C GLU A 22 4.49 9.10 9.35
N VAL A 23 5.55 9.73 8.83
CA VAL A 23 5.46 10.72 7.77
C VAL A 23 5.39 10.02 6.42
N GLY A 24 6.31 9.10 6.17
CA GLY A 24 6.44 8.37 4.91
C GLY A 24 5.18 7.61 4.54
N ARG A 25 4.47 7.02 5.52
CA ARG A 25 3.19 6.34 5.29
C ARG A 25 2.07 7.24 4.83
N ARG A 26 2.13 8.54 5.13
CA ARG A 26 1.09 9.52 4.80
C ARG A 26 1.36 10.27 3.49
N ILE A 27 2.48 10.00 2.83
CA ILE A 27 2.80 10.59 1.54
C ILE A 27 1.84 10.02 0.49
N ALA A 28 1.02 10.89 -0.09
CA ALA A 28 0.10 10.56 -1.18
C ALA A 28 0.87 10.51 -2.50
N LEU A 29 1.51 9.38 -2.76
CA LEU A 29 2.34 9.12 -3.93
C LEU A 29 1.53 9.30 -5.23
N GLY A 30 0.27 8.85 -5.23
CA GLY A 30 -0.63 8.97 -6.38
C GLY A 30 -0.88 10.40 -6.86
N ARG A 31 -0.67 11.42 -6.01
CA ARG A 31 -0.88 12.83 -6.40
C ARG A 31 0.18 13.38 -7.36
N PHE A 32 1.35 12.75 -7.43
CA PHE A 32 2.46 13.23 -8.26
C PHE A 32 3.14 12.09 -9.01
N ALA A 33 2.59 10.86 -8.92
CA ALA A 33 3.16 9.68 -9.53
C ALA A 33 3.25 9.83 -11.06
N ASP A 34 2.19 10.33 -11.70
CA ASP A 34 2.12 10.46 -13.15
C ASP A 34 3.22 11.39 -13.68
N ASP A 35 3.27 12.63 -13.19
CA ASP A 35 4.28 13.63 -13.55
C ASP A 35 5.70 13.13 -13.29
N MET A 36 5.96 12.61 -12.08
CA MET A 36 7.31 12.19 -11.69
C MET A 36 7.77 10.95 -12.44
N SER A 37 6.87 10.01 -12.73
CA SER A 37 7.20 8.79 -13.48
C SER A 37 7.62 9.09 -14.92
N TRP A 38 7.04 10.13 -15.51
CA TRP A 38 7.37 10.59 -16.85
C TRP A 38 8.66 11.42 -16.88
N ASP A 39 8.75 12.46 -16.04
CA ASP A 39 9.85 13.43 -16.07
C ASP A 39 11.14 12.91 -15.43
N ASN A 40 11.02 12.03 -14.42
CA ASN A 40 12.16 11.50 -13.66
C ASN A 40 11.93 10.05 -13.19
N PRO A 41 11.93 9.07 -14.12
CA PRO A 41 11.64 7.67 -13.80
C PRO A 41 12.61 7.07 -12.77
N VAL A 42 13.89 7.47 -12.78
CA VAL A 42 14.90 7.00 -11.82
C VAL A 42 14.63 7.56 -10.41
N GLY A 43 14.26 8.84 -10.32
CA GLY A 43 13.86 9.46 -9.06
C GLY A 43 12.58 8.84 -8.50
N TYR A 44 11.59 8.61 -9.37
CA TYR A 44 10.32 7.97 -9.01
C TYR A 44 10.52 6.58 -8.43
N THR A 45 11.24 5.71 -9.16
CA THR A 45 11.55 4.34 -8.69
C THR A 45 12.33 4.34 -7.37
N THR A 46 13.29 5.26 -7.21
CA THR A 46 14.03 5.43 -5.95
C THR A 46 13.12 5.84 -4.79
N LEU A 47 12.18 6.75 -5.04
CA LEU A 47 11.22 7.21 -4.04
C LEU A 47 10.25 6.09 -3.65
N VAL A 48 9.67 5.39 -4.61
CA VAL A 48 8.81 4.21 -4.38
C VAL A 48 9.53 3.22 -3.47
N GLY A 49 10.77 2.83 -3.81
CA GLY A 49 11.53 1.89 -2.98
C GLY A 49 11.78 2.36 -1.54
N ARG A 50 11.97 3.66 -1.31
CA ARG A 50 12.09 4.22 0.07
C ARG A 50 10.76 4.17 0.81
N LEU A 51 9.67 4.54 0.14
CA LEU A 51 8.33 4.56 0.71
C LEU A 51 7.83 3.13 1.03
N THR A 52 8.14 2.15 0.19
CA THR A 52 7.87 0.74 0.46
C THR A 52 8.58 0.26 1.73
N LYS A 53 9.86 0.62 1.91
CA LYS A 53 10.62 0.24 3.12
C LYS A 53 9.97 0.73 4.41
N VAL A 54 9.41 1.94 4.40
CA VAL A 54 8.72 2.53 5.57
C VAL A 54 7.25 2.10 5.71
N GLY A 55 6.73 1.37 4.72
CA GLY A 55 5.40 0.77 4.73
C GLY A 55 4.29 1.67 4.22
N ASN A 56 4.62 2.61 3.31
CA ASN A 56 3.61 3.43 2.67
C ASN A 56 2.62 2.54 1.88
N PRO A 57 1.30 2.69 2.08
CA PRO A 57 0.32 1.76 1.49
C PRO A 57 0.33 1.77 -0.04
N GLU A 58 0.44 2.94 -0.66
CA GLU A 58 0.46 3.08 -2.13
C GLU A 58 1.77 2.51 -2.72
N ALA A 59 2.92 2.81 -2.10
CA ALA A 59 4.21 2.30 -2.56
C ALA A 59 4.33 0.77 -2.38
N CYS A 60 3.83 0.25 -1.26
CA CYS A 60 3.73 -1.19 -1.02
C CYS A 60 2.80 -1.86 -2.04
N PHE A 61 1.67 -1.24 -2.39
CA PHE A 61 0.79 -1.74 -3.44
C PHE A 61 1.51 -1.79 -4.80
N LEU A 62 2.13 -0.69 -5.23
CA LEU A 62 2.87 -0.64 -6.50
C LEU A 62 4.00 -1.67 -6.56
N THR A 63 4.79 -1.79 -5.50
CA THR A 63 5.87 -2.77 -5.42
C THR A 63 5.33 -4.20 -5.47
N GLY A 64 4.24 -4.46 -4.75
CA GLY A 64 3.55 -5.75 -4.78
C GLY A 64 3.06 -6.12 -6.17
N MET A 65 2.40 -5.19 -6.87
CA MET A 65 1.92 -5.39 -8.24
C MET A 65 3.08 -5.63 -9.23
N GLU A 66 4.20 -4.92 -9.08
CA GLU A 66 5.38 -5.15 -9.91
C GLU A 66 5.90 -6.59 -9.77
N VAL A 67 5.94 -7.13 -8.54
CA VAL A 67 6.35 -8.51 -8.30
C VAL A 67 5.33 -9.50 -8.88
N VAL A 68 4.02 -9.22 -8.77
CA VAL A 68 2.95 -10.06 -9.34
C VAL A 68 3.07 -10.18 -10.86
N PHE A 69 3.43 -9.10 -11.56
CA PHE A 69 3.56 -9.09 -13.02
C PHE A 69 4.96 -9.44 -13.52
N ARG A 70 5.95 -9.61 -12.64
CA ARG A 70 7.32 -9.94 -13.03
C ARG A 70 7.36 -11.33 -13.68
N LYS A 71 7.89 -11.42 -14.91
CA LYS A 71 8.09 -12.70 -15.60
C LYS A 71 9.08 -13.58 -14.82
N GLY A 72 8.73 -14.85 -14.64
CA GLY A 72 9.51 -15.83 -13.88
C GLY A 72 8.97 -15.97 -12.45
N THR A 73 8.57 -17.18 -12.08
CA THR A 73 7.81 -17.50 -10.86
C THR A 73 8.61 -17.17 -9.59
N PRO A 74 8.22 -16.17 -8.79
CA PRO A 74 8.60 -16.13 -7.38
C PRO A 74 7.73 -17.16 -6.64
N LEU A 75 8.32 -17.91 -5.69
CA LEU A 75 7.55 -18.81 -4.82
C LEU A 75 6.38 -18.05 -4.15
N ALA A 76 5.22 -18.70 -4.07
CA ALA A 76 3.95 -18.17 -3.57
C ALA A 76 4.00 -17.24 -2.33
N PRO A 77 4.89 -17.46 -1.34
CA PRO A 77 4.95 -16.60 -0.17
C PRO A 77 5.53 -15.20 -0.42
N VAL A 78 6.36 -15.02 -1.47
CA VAL A 78 7.20 -13.80 -1.61
C VAL A 78 6.45 -12.64 -2.26
N TYR A 79 5.51 -12.90 -3.19
CA TYR A 79 4.84 -11.84 -3.94
C TYR A 79 3.66 -11.19 -3.21
N THR A 80 3.18 -11.76 -2.09
CA THR A 80 2.05 -11.17 -1.34
C THR A 80 2.49 -10.27 -0.18
N ILE A 81 3.77 -10.28 0.22
CA ILE A 81 4.25 -9.55 1.42
C ILE A 81 3.91 -8.06 1.36
N GLU A 82 4.26 -7.38 0.26
CA GLU A 82 4.00 -5.95 0.14
C GLU A 82 2.51 -5.63 -0.06
N LEU A 83 1.75 -6.51 -0.72
CA LEU A 83 0.29 -6.35 -0.84
C LEU A 83 -0.41 -6.50 0.52
N GLN A 84 -0.01 -7.48 1.33
CA GLN A 84 -0.49 -7.66 2.70
C GLN A 84 -0.11 -6.47 3.60
N ARG A 85 1.10 -5.93 3.41
CA ARG A 85 1.55 -4.73 4.12
C ARG A 85 0.70 -3.51 3.77
N ALA A 86 0.40 -3.30 2.49
CA ALA A 86 -0.50 -2.24 2.04
C ALA A 86 -1.92 -2.42 2.59
N ALA A 87 -2.44 -3.66 2.55
CA ALA A 87 -3.75 -4.00 3.10
C ALA A 87 -3.85 -3.71 4.60
N LYS A 88 -2.81 -4.07 5.38
CA LYS A 88 -2.73 -3.78 6.83
C LYS A 88 -2.87 -2.29 7.15
N PHE A 89 -2.47 -1.40 6.24
CA PHE A 89 -2.58 0.05 6.39
C PHE A 89 -3.77 0.65 5.61
N GLY A 90 -4.76 -0.16 5.23
CA GLY A 90 -6.04 0.30 4.68
C GLY A 90 -6.12 0.42 3.16
N HIS A 91 -5.17 -0.14 2.40
CA HIS A 91 -5.23 -0.11 0.93
C HIS A 91 -6.18 -1.21 0.40
N ASN A 92 -7.44 -0.87 0.16
CA ASN A 92 -8.51 -1.81 -0.21
C ASN A 92 -8.19 -2.67 -1.44
N LEU A 93 -7.67 -2.06 -2.51
CA LEU A 93 -7.26 -2.81 -3.72
C LEU A 93 -6.14 -3.81 -3.43
N ALA A 94 -5.25 -3.49 -2.49
CA ALA A 94 -4.16 -4.40 -2.12
C ALA A 94 -4.70 -5.60 -1.34
N ALA A 95 -5.67 -5.37 -0.44
CA ALA A 95 -6.39 -6.42 0.27
C ALA A 95 -7.08 -7.38 -0.71
N TYR A 96 -7.81 -6.83 -1.69
CA TYR A 96 -8.50 -7.63 -2.71
C TYR A 96 -7.53 -8.49 -3.54
N VAL A 97 -6.45 -7.89 -4.05
CA VAL A 97 -5.46 -8.63 -4.86
C VAL A 97 -4.74 -9.68 -4.00
N ALA A 98 -4.37 -9.36 -2.76
CA ALA A 98 -3.77 -10.32 -1.84
C ALA A 98 -4.70 -11.53 -1.59
N ALA A 99 -6.00 -11.29 -1.42
CA ALA A 99 -6.98 -12.36 -1.24
C ALA A 99 -7.04 -13.30 -2.45
N ILE A 100 -7.10 -12.77 -3.69
CA ILE A 100 -7.12 -13.58 -4.91
C ILE A 100 -5.86 -14.43 -5.03
N LEU A 101 -4.69 -13.82 -4.77
CA LEU A 101 -3.41 -14.49 -4.90
C LEU A 101 -3.23 -15.60 -3.87
N LEU A 102 -3.62 -15.34 -2.62
CA LEU A 102 -3.62 -16.33 -1.55
C LEU A 102 -4.59 -17.49 -1.87
N TYR A 103 -5.80 -17.18 -2.34
CA TYR A 103 -6.78 -18.18 -2.75
C TYR A 103 -6.25 -19.09 -3.86
N ARG A 104 -5.62 -18.51 -4.90
CA ARG A 104 -5.04 -19.27 -6.01
C ARG A 104 -3.83 -20.12 -5.61
N ALA A 105 -3.11 -19.71 -4.57
CA ALA A 105 -1.93 -20.42 -4.08
C ALA A 105 -2.28 -21.62 -3.18
N ASN A 106 -3.55 -21.80 -2.77
CA ASN A 106 -3.94 -22.89 -1.89
C ASN A 106 -4.17 -24.21 -2.62
N ASP A 107 -3.50 -25.24 -2.11
CA ASP A 107 -3.83 -26.66 -2.23
C ASP A 107 -4.54 -27.22 -0.96
N GLY A 108 -4.77 -26.39 0.07
CA GLY A 108 -5.44 -26.79 1.33
C GLY A 108 -5.78 -25.62 2.27
N ALA A 109 -6.66 -25.89 3.25
CA ALA A 109 -7.54 -24.96 3.99
C ALA A 109 -6.94 -23.75 4.75
N VAL A 110 -5.61 -23.60 4.90
CA VAL A 110 -5.02 -22.58 5.80
C VAL A 110 -4.98 -21.16 5.21
N SER A 111 -4.80 -20.95 3.91
CA SER A 111 -4.83 -19.58 3.36
C SER A 111 -6.24 -19.07 3.03
N ASP A 112 -7.25 -19.92 3.19
CA ASP A 112 -8.65 -19.55 3.05
C ASP A 112 -9.08 -18.54 4.15
N ASP A 113 -8.64 -18.73 5.39
CA ASP A 113 -8.92 -17.79 6.48
C ASP A 113 -8.30 -16.40 6.26
N ALA A 114 -7.07 -16.34 5.74
CA ALA A 114 -6.40 -15.08 5.41
C ALA A 114 -7.08 -14.36 4.24
N ALA A 115 -7.49 -15.10 3.19
CA ALA A 115 -8.24 -14.56 2.07
C ALA A 115 -9.60 -14.02 2.52
N ARG A 116 -10.34 -14.78 3.33
CA ARG A 116 -11.63 -14.34 3.92
C ARG A 116 -11.47 -13.06 4.74
N ARG A 117 -10.41 -12.94 5.54
CA ARG A 117 -10.14 -11.72 6.32
C ARG A 117 -10.02 -10.48 5.43
N TYR A 118 -9.29 -10.58 4.33
CA TYR A 118 -9.15 -9.45 3.40
C TYR A 118 -10.45 -9.15 2.63
N MET A 119 -11.27 -10.16 2.31
CA MET A 119 -12.59 -9.93 1.71
C MET A 119 -13.48 -9.11 2.65
N ARG A 120 -13.56 -9.50 3.93
CA ARG A 120 -14.32 -8.75 4.96
C ARG A 120 -13.84 -7.31 5.11
N GLN A 121 -12.52 -7.10 5.05
CA GLN A 121 -11.92 -5.77 5.09
C GLN A 121 -12.40 -4.88 3.92
N VAL A 122 -12.56 -5.45 2.73
CA VAL A 122 -13.05 -4.74 1.54
C VAL A 122 -14.56 -4.52 1.59
N GLU A 123 -15.31 -5.49 2.11
CA GLU A 123 -16.77 -5.45 2.25
C GLU A 123 -17.25 -4.51 3.37
N GLY A 124 -16.35 -4.09 4.26
CA GLY A 124 -16.69 -3.21 5.39
C GLY A 124 -17.41 -3.94 6.52
N GLU A 125 -17.25 -5.28 6.61
CA GLU A 125 -17.76 -6.05 7.73
C GLU A 125 -16.89 -5.76 8.96
N GLU A 126 -17.38 -4.85 9.81
CA GLU A 126 -16.77 -4.50 11.09
C GLU A 126 -16.62 -5.76 11.94
N GLU A 127 -15.41 -5.99 12.47
CA GLU A 127 -15.15 -7.05 13.45
C GLU A 127 -15.99 -6.75 14.70
N VAL A 128 -17.20 -7.32 14.78
CA VAL A 128 -18.09 -7.22 15.94
C VAL A 128 -17.47 -7.97 17.12
N VAL A 129 -16.46 -7.37 17.74
CA VAL A 129 -16.10 -7.70 19.11
C VAL A 129 -17.23 -7.17 19.97
N ALA A 130 -18.01 -8.09 20.53
CA ALA A 130 -19.08 -7.78 21.46
C ALA A 130 -18.52 -7.09 22.71
N ALA A 131 -18.50 -5.76 22.70
CA ALA A 131 -18.54 -4.92 23.89
C ALA A 131 -19.36 -3.67 23.53
N GLY A 132 -20.52 -3.56 24.17
CA GLY A 132 -21.57 -2.65 23.76
C GLY A 132 -21.29 -1.16 23.93
N ARG A 133 -22.30 -0.42 23.48
CA ARG A 133 -22.54 1.04 23.52
C ARG A 133 -21.90 1.88 22.41
N GLY A 134 -22.65 1.93 21.30
CA GLY A 134 -23.23 3.14 20.72
C GLY A 134 -22.33 4.35 20.51
N ASP A 135 -22.00 4.61 19.25
CA ASP A 135 -22.31 5.88 18.58
C ASP A 135 -22.22 5.65 17.05
N GLY A 136 -23.09 6.29 16.28
CA GLY A 136 -23.20 6.09 14.83
C GLY A 136 -22.02 6.69 14.07
N GLY A 137 -21.00 5.89 13.81
CA GLY A 137 -19.88 6.24 12.93
C GLY A 137 -20.24 6.08 11.44
N PRO A 138 -19.63 6.87 10.53
CA PRO A 138 -20.01 6.84 9.13
C PRO A 138 -19.57 5.54 8.46
N GLN A 139 -20.55 4.84 7.87
CA GLN A 139 -20.33 3.73 6.96
C GLN A 139 -19.47 4.19 5.78
N PHE A 140 -18.27 3.62 5.63
CA PHE A 140 -17.47 3.81 4.42
C PHE A 140 -18.09 2.98 3.30
N ARG A 141 -19.05 3.57 2.58
CA ARG A 141 -19.61 2.99 1.36
C ARG A 141 -18.70 3.30 0.18
N ASN A 142 -18.46 2.28 -0.64
CA ASN A 142 -17.68 2.39 -1.86
C ASN A 142 -18.54 2.95 -3.00
N ASP A 143 -18.99 4.20 -2.86
CA ASP A 143 -19.84 4.88 -3.86
C ASP A 143 -19.01 5.55 -4.98
N GLY A 144 -17.68 5.35 -4.97
CA GLY A 144 -16.74 6.04 -5.86
C GLY A 144 -16.48 5.40 -7.23
N CYS A 145 -17.06 4.22 -7.52
CA CYS A 145 -16.85 3.53 -8.80
C CYS A 145 -17.94 3.79 -9.86
N LEU A 146 -18.82 4.76 -9.63
CA LEU A 146 -19.78 5.22 -10.64
C LEU A 146 -19.65 6.72 -10.86
N ARG A 147 -18.68 7.11 -11.69
CA ARG A 147 -18.80 8.24 -12.63
C ARG A 147 -17.67 8.23 -13.63
#